data_AF-G0VSC2-F1
#
_entry.id   AF-G0VSC2-F1
#
_cell.length_a   1.000
_cell.length_b   1.000
_cell.length_c   1.000
_cell.angle_alpha   90.00
_cell.angle_beta   90.00
_cell.angle_gamma   90.00
#
_symmetry.space_group_name_H-M   'P 1'
#
loop_
_entity.id
_entity.type
_entity.pdbx_description
1 polymer ?
#
loop_
_entity_poly.entity_id
_entity_poly.type
_entity_poly.pdbx_seq_one_letter_code
_entity_poly.pdbx_strand_id
1 'polypeptide(L)'
;MKQQVDLAEGIPKPEWYGEHYEGDVQPIELMQAQFNTEEFTGGLLFNIIKYASRFGKKDEPIKDAKKILRYAEWLVDHCEGKKVDPRKD
;
A
#
# COMPACT_ATOMS: atom_id res chain seq x y z
N MET A 1 17.24 2.08 -16.21
CA MET A 1 15.91 2.27 -15.61
C MET A 1 14.99 1.29 -16.32
N LYS A 2 14.50 0.24 -15.64
CA LYS A 2 13.68 -0.78 -16.31
C LYS A 2 12.38 -0.12 -16.73
N GLN A 3 12.16 -0.02 -18.04
CA GLN A 3 10.94 0.47 -18.65
C GLN A 3 9.76 -0.28 -18.04
N GLN A 4 8.84 0.48 -17.48
CA GLN A 4 7.47 0.06 -17.25
C GLN A 4 6.92 -0.33 -18.63
N VAL A 5 6.87 -1.62 -18.91
CA VAL A 5 6.34 -2.13 -20.18
C VAL A 5 4.86 -1.77 -20.26
N ASP A 6 4.56 -0.91 -21.23
CA ASP A 6 3.24 -0.38 -21.53
C ASP A 6 2.26 -1.52 -21.82
N LEU A 7 1.14 -1.54 -21.09
CA LEU A 7 0.01 -2.36 -21.46
C LEU A 7 -0.67 -1.67 -22.66
N ALA A 8 -0.26 -2.11 -23.86
CA ALA A 8 -0.80 -1.75 -25.17
C ALA A 8 -0.73 -0.26 -25.52
N GLU A 9 0.28 0.11 -26.33
CA GLU A 9 0.33 1.38 -27.04
C GLU A 9 -0.99 1.64 -27.79
N GLY A 10 -1.64 2.78 -27.52
CA GLY A 10 -2.78 3.26 -28.30
C GLY A 10 -4.15 3.20 -27.64
N ILE A 11 -4.28 2.65 -26.42
CA ILE A 11 -5.53 2.76 -25.65
C ILE A 11 -5.41 3.97 -24.71
N PRO A 12 -6.19 5.05 -24.90
CA PRO A 12 -6.20 6.16 -23.96
C PRO A 12 -6.59 5.61 -22.57
N LYS A 13 -5.81 6.00 -21.57
CA LYS A 13 -6.12 5.72 -20.17
C LYS A 13 -7.58 6.18 -19.91
N PRO A 14 -8.48 5.29 -19.46
CA PRO A 14 -9.87 5.67 -19.21
C PRO A 14 -9.93 6.82 -18.19
N GLU A 15 -10.99 7.62 -18.21
CA GLU A 15 -11.14 8.80 -17.32
C GLU A 15 -10.88 8.45 -15.84
N TRP A 16 -11.24 7.24 -15.42
CA TRP A 16 -11.06 6.69 -14.07
C TRP A 16 -9.62 6.24 -13.74
N TYR A 17 -8.67 6.32 -14.68
CA TYR A 17 -7.29 5.87 -14.51
C TYR A 17 -6.45 6.84 -13.64
N GLY A 18 -6.97 8.05 -13.37
CA GLY A 18 -6.30 9.08 -12.55
C GLY A 18 -6.77 9.17 -11.10
N GLU A 19 -7.96 8.67 -10.76
CA GLU A 19 -8.52 8.80 -9.41
C GLU A 19 -7.99 7.69 -8.49
N HIS A 20 -6.82 7.93 -7.92
CA HIS A 20 -6.26 7.08 -6.89
C HIS A 20 -7.05 7.22 -5.57
N TYR A 21 -8.15 6.48 -5.46
CA TYR A 21 -8.96 6.27 -4.25
C TYR A 21 -9.37 7.57 -3.51
N GLU A 22 -10.25 8.37 -4.11
CA GLU A 22 -11.06 9.38 -3.38
C GLU A 22 -12.29 8.74 -2.69
N GLY A 23 -12.11 7.56 -2.10
CA GLY A 23 -13.18 6.90 -1.33
C GLY A 23 -13.08 7.23 0.15
N ASP A 24 -14.22 7.31 0.84
CA ASP A 24 -14.27 7.58 2.29
C ASP A 24 -13.47 6.58 3.13
N VAL A 25 -13.28 5.35 2.62
CA VAL A 25 -12.63 4.23 3.32
C VAL A 25 -11.38 3.78 2.59
N GLN A 26 -10.23 3.85 3.26
CA GLN A 26 -8.98 3.30 2.74
C GLN A 26 -8.91 1.78 2.93
N PRO A 27 -8.24 1.03 2.04
CA PRO A 27 -8.16 -0.44 2.13
C PRO A 27 -7.68 -0.98 3.48
N ILE A 28 -6.73 -0.30 4.13
CA ILE A 28 -6.22 -0.72 5.44
C ILE A 28 -7.27 -0.61 6.54
N GLU A 29 -8.20 0.33 6.43
CA GLU A 29 -9.30 0.46 7.39
C GLU A 29 -10.30 -0.66 7.23
N LEU A 30 -10.60 -1.04 5.99
CA LEU A 30 -11.45 -2.20 5.71
C LEU A 30 -10.79 -3.49 6.23
N MET A 31 -9.49 -3.68 5.98
CA MET A 31 -8.74 -4.80 6.54
C MET A 31 -8.83 -4.81 8.08
N GLN A 32 -8.55 -3.69 8.73
CA GLN A 32 -8.61 -3.58 10.20
C GLN A 32 -10.01 -3.84 10.78
N ALA A 33 -11.07 -3.53 10.03
CA ALA A 33 -12.45 -3.73 10.48
C ALA A 33 -12.97 -5.15 10.28
N GLN A 34 -12.44 -5.88 9.29
CA GLN A 34 -12.98 -7.18 8.87
C GLN A 34 -12.08 -8.36 9.25
N PHE A 35 -10.77 -8.15 9.30
CA PHE A 35 -9.80 -9.21 9.55
C PHE A 35 -9.66 -9.47 11.04
N ASN A 36 -9.41 -10.73 11.39
CA ASN A 36 -8.91 -11.06 12.71
C ASN A 36 -7.43 -10.59 12.87
N THR A 37 -6.90 -10.66 14.09
CA THR A 37 -5.53 -10.22 14.41
C THR A 37 -4.45 -10.86 13.53
N GLU A 38 -4.55 -12.16 13.27
CA GLU A 38 -3.57 -12.89 12.47
C GLU A 38 -3.64 -12.46 10.99
N GLU A 39 -4.85 -12.36 10.45
CA GLU A 39 -5.10 -11.91 9.08
C GLU A 39 -4.63 -10.46 8.87
N PHE A 40 -4.88 -9.58 9.84
CA PHE A 40 -4.45 -8.18 9.76
C PHE A 40 -2.91 -8.07 9.85
N THR A 41 -2.28 -8.82 10.76
CA THR A 41 -0.82 -8.95 10.84
C THR A 41 -0.24 -9.45 9.51
N GLY A 42 -0.82 -10.52 8.94
CA GLY A 42 -0.43 -11.05 7.64
C GLY A 42 -0.57 -10.03 6.51
N GLY A 43 -1.65 -9.23 6.54
CA GLY A 43 -1.88 -8.14 5.60
C GLY A 43 -0.82 -7.03 5.67
N LEU A 44 -0.40 -6.64 6.88
CA LEU A 44 0.68 -5.67 7.08
C LEU A 44 2.03 -6.21 6.57
N LEU A 45 2.38 -7.43 6.96
CA LEU A 45 3.61 -8.10 6.52
C LEU A 45 3.65 -8.29 5.00
N PHE A 46 2.53 -8.70 4.39
CA PHE A 46 2.40 -8.81 2.94
C PHE A 46 2.71 -7.49 2.24
N ASN A 47 2.20 -6.36 2.76
CA ASN A 47 2.47 -5.05 2.17
C ASN A 47 3.95 -4.66 2.31
N ILE A 48 4.57 -4.92 3.46
CA ILE A 48 6.02 -4.69 3.65
C ILE A 48 6.83 -5.49 2.63
N ILE A 49 6.56 -6.80 2.51
CA ILE A 49 7.24 -7.69 1.56
C ILE A 49 7.03 -7.21 0.12
N LYS A 50 5.80 -6.82 -0.24
CA LYS A 50 5.47 -6.31 -1.57
C LYS A 50 6.31 -5.09 -1.95
N TYR A 51 6.39 -4.08 -1.08
CA TYR A 51 7.15 -2.86 -1.38
C TYR A 51 8.67 -3.09 -1.32
N ALA A 52 9.16 -3.92 -0.39
CA ALA A 52 10.56 -4.34 -0.37
C ALA A 52 10.96 -5.08 -1.66
N SER A 53 10.11 -6.00 -2.13
CA SER A 53 10.34 -6.76 -3.36
C SER A 53 10.26 -5.90 -4.62
N ARG A 54 9.46 -4.83 -4.59
CA ARG A 54 9.26 -3.88 -5.70
C ARG A 54 10.29 -2.76 -5.75
N PHE A 55 11.03 -2.53 -4.66
CA PHE A 55 11.90 -1.38 -4.46
C PHE A 55 12.67 -0.94 -5.73
N GLY A 56 12.30 0.23 -6.25
CA GLY A 56 12.97 0.87 -7.40
C GLY A 56 12.74 0.19 -8.76
N LYS A 57 11.85 -0.82 -8.83
CA LYS A 57 11.54 -1.57 -10.07
C LYS A 57 10.36 -0.99 -10.85
N LYS A 58 9.44 -0.27 -10.19
CA LYS A 58 8.26 0.34 -10.84
C LYS A 58 8.17 1.85 -10.65
N ASP A 59 8.53 2.37 -9.49
CA ASP A 59 8.52 3.80 -9.17
C ASP A 59 9.89 4.23 -8.64
N GLU A 60 10.05 5.53 -8.35
CA GLU A 60 11.23 6.03 -7.63
C GLU A 60 11.42 5.29 -6.30
N PRO A 61 12.64 4.85 -5.98
CA PRO A 61 12.92 4.08 -4.77
C PRO A 61 12.39 4.69 -3.47
N ILE A 62 12.36 6.03 -3.38
CA ILE A 62 11.86 6.74 -2.19
C ILE A 62 10.36 6.51 -1.94
N LYS A 63 9.56 6.32 -2.99
CA LYS A 63 8.12 6.02 -2.85
C LYS A 63 7.92 4.65 -2.20
N ASP A 64 8.67 3.64 -2.64
CA ASP A 64 8.65 2.31 -2.05
C ASP A 64 9.20 2.33 -0.61
N ALA A 65 10.31 3.04 -0.35
CA ALA A 65 10.89 3.20 0.99
C ALA A 65 9.88 3.77 2.00
N LYS A 66 9.17 4.85 1.62
CA LYS A 66 8.14 5.46 2.46
C LYS A 66 6.99 4.50 2.75
N LYS A 67 6.58 3.68 1.76
CA LYS A 67 5.55 2.67 1.98
C LYS A 67 6.04 1.56 2.92
N ILE A 68 7.26 1.07 2.78
CA ILE A 68 7.85 0.08 3.70
C ILE A 68 7.81 0.61 5.13
N LEU A 69 8.33 1.82 5.35
CA LEU A 69 8.34 2.48 6.67
C LEU A 69 6.92 2.58 7.24
N ARG A 70 5.97 3.09 6.46
CA ARG A 70 4.59 3.29 6.91
C ARG A 70 3.91 2.00 7.37
N TYR A 71 4.05 0.93 6.61
CA TYR A 71 3.46 -0.36 7.01
C TYR A 71 4.18 -0.99 8.21
N ALA A 72 5.47 -0.70 8.41
CA ALA A 72 6.20 -1.13 9.59
C ALA A 72 5.75 -0.37 10.85
N GLU A 73 5.53 0.94 10.75
CA GLU A 73 4.95 1.75 11.84
C GLU A 73 3.57 1.23 12.25
N TRP A 74 2.70 0.95 11.27
CA TRP A 74 1.39 0.36 11.54
C TRP A 74 1.45 -1.04 12.15
N LEU A 75 2.47 -1.83 11.81
CA LEU A 75 2.70 -3.13 12.45
C LEU A 75 3.09 -2.97 13.92
N VAL A 76 3.92 -1.97 14.25
CA VAL A 76 4.24 -1.63 15.64
C VAL A 76 2.98 -1.22 16.39
N ASP A 77 2.19 -0.29 15.84
CA ASP A 77 0.93 0.13 16.45
C ASP A 77 -0.01 -1.05 16.69
N HIS A 78 -0.17 -1.92 15.69
CA HIS A 78 -1.00 -3.12 15.82
C HIS A 78 -0.51 -4.06 16.94
N CYS A 79 0.79 -4.32 17.02
CA CYS A 79 1.40 -5.14 18.06
C CYS A 79 1.27 -4.52 19.47
N GLU A 80 1.21 -3.20 19.56
CA GLU A 80 0.94 -2.45 20.80
C GLU A 80 -0.57 -2.37 21.13
N GLY A 81 -1.44 -2.99 20.33
CA GLY A 81 -2.89 -2.96 20.52
C GLY A 81 -3.54 -1.62 20.14
N LYS A 82 -2.82 -0.76 19.41
CA LYS A 82 -3.32 0.52 18.92
C LYS A 82 -4.07 0.33 17.61
N LYS A 83 -5.06 1.20 17.38
CA LYS A 83 -5.75 1.29 16.09
C LYS A 83 -4.86 2.02 15.09
N VAL A 84 -4.63 1.40 13.94
CA VAL A 84 -3.97 2.01 12.79
C VAL A 84 -4.87 3.10 12.21
N ASP A 85 -4.30 4.29 12.02
CA ASP A 85 -4.93 5.43 11.38
C ASP A 85 -4.12 5.85 10.15
N PRO A 86 -4.59 5.58 8.93
CA PRO A 86 -3.83 5.89 7.73
C PRO A 86 -3.90 7.36 7.31
N ARG A 87 -4.65 8.19 8.03
CA ARG A 87 -4.74 9.63 7.78
C ARG A 87 -3.83 10.45 8.69
N LYS A 88 -3.21 9.83 9.70
CA LYS A 88 -2.17 10.46 10.50
C LYS A 88 -0.82 10.37 9.80
N ASP A 89 -0.09 11.48 9.84
CA ASP A 89 1.26 11.61 9.28
C ASP A 89 2.30 10.81 10.05
#